data_AF-A0A1M4T419-F1
#
_entry.id   AF-A0A1M4T419-F1
#
_cell.length_a   1.000
_cell.length_b   1.000
_cell.length_c   1.000
_cell.angle_alpha   90.00
_cell.angle_beta   90.00
_cell.angle_gamma   90.00
#
_symmetry.space_group_name_H-M   'P 1'
#
loop_
_entity.id
_entity.type
_entity.pdbx_description
1 polymer ?
#
loop_
_entity_poly.entity_id
_entity_poly.type
_entity_poly.pdbx_seq_one_letter_code
_entity_poly.pdbx_strand_id
1 'polypeptide(L)'
;MKKLFITLFLVTLVILSFSNVISISQARQLKDLQTVIVRGIVTVEPGPFDVNIIFLQDETAGINLYYRGKQFNDIKRGDLVEVRGYTWSHRNNKQIVLEGDNPTHYYKILSRGNDLPAPIEIKTVDINDEKYEGLYVKTKGKIIEIDKHDIRKIYIDDGSGKGMVFIRENTGINSALFKVGINMEVVGVLGQYMSIRELWPRNMDDILVDDIFPPEVKIYAIRDNYLIVEFNEQINPESVLKNKSVRVLKANIKNIELLRDNTIMKIEIENMPNKFKLVLRSISDKNGNKTGMIILPMNVEKDNYKNRVLFDNNHGQTAGNADWVINGGYSDFADAAKNLGLKVEEIKEDFNENILNMYKTLIIPEPNKPFKDFEVSAILNFVKNGGSLFIIADHGNSDRNGNGWDSPKIFNTFVENFGFKFAGDDLEEAPLAHVYNHEITKGIKKIGVWNGSSIKILNDKVKVLIANSEDKPYMIVTTYGKGKVVAIGDSSPFDDGTGDTGDLLHNGWQWGDDAQLAINVIKYLMK
;
A
#
# COMPACT_ATOMS: atom_id res chain seq x y z
N MET A 1 41.97 -78.13 -53.07
CA MET A 1 40.56 -78.01 -52.63
C MET A 1 40.50 -77.09 -51.42
N LYS A 2 39.72 -76.00 -51.57
CA LYS A 2 39.09 -75.09 -50.59
C LYS A 2 39.78 -74.75 -49.26
N LYS A 3 40.08 -73.45 -49.13
CA LYS A 3 40.32 -72.66 -47.90
C LYS A 3 39.16 -72.81 -46.91
N LEU A 4 39.45 -72.80 -45.60
CA LEU A 4 38.47 -72.48 -44.57
C LEU A 4 39.04 -71.37 -43.67
N PHE A 5 38.61 -70.13 -43.93
CA PHE A 5 38.78 -68.99 -43.04
C PHE A 5 37.67 -69.07 -41.99
N ILE A 6 38.04 -69.15 -40.70
CA ILE A 6 37.09 -68.99 -39.59
C ILE A 6 37.11 -67.50 -39.23
N THR A 7 36.08 -66.79 -39.65
CA THR A 7 35.85 -65.38 -39.29
C THR A 7 35.09 -65.34 -37.97
N LEU A 8 35.74 -64.86 -36.91
CA LEU A 8 35.13 -64.63 -35.60
C LEU A 8 34.23 -63.37 -35.69
N PHE A 9 32.91 -63.55 -35.59
CA PHE A 9 31.95 -62.45 -35.63
C PHE A 9 31.82 -61.84 -34.23
N LEU A 10 32.46 -60.69 -34.00
CA LEU A 10 32.30 -59.90 -32.79
C LEU A 10 30.97 -59.12 -32.89
N VAL A 11 29.92 -59.60 -32.21
CA VAL A 11 28.65 -58.86 -32.09
C VAL A 11 28.83 -57.78 -31.03
N THR A 12 29.17 -56.55 -31.44
CA THR A 12 29.00 -55.36 -30.61
C THR A 12 27.52 -55.05 -30.48
N LEU A 13 26.95 -55.37 -29.32
CA LEU A 13 25.60 -54.95 -28.93
C LEU A 13 25.62 -53.45 -28.66
N VAL A 14 25.30 -52.64 -29.68
CA VAL A 14 25.06 -51.20 -29.51
C VAL A 14 23.69 -51.05 -28.86
N ILE A 15 23.67 -50.81 -27.55
CA ILE A 15 22.46 -50.39 -26.84
C ILE A 15 22.20 -48.93 -27.23
N LEU A 16 21.36 -48.72 -28.24
CA LEU A 16 20.75 -47.42 -28.52
C LEU A 16 19.76 -47.13 -27.39
N SER A 17 20.20 -46.40 -26.35
CA SER A 17 19.29 -45.83 -25.37
C SER A 17 18.51 -44.69 -26.02
N PHE A 18 17.27 -44.95 -26.39
CA PHE A 18 16.35 -43.90 -26.84
C PHE A 18 16.19 -42.86 -25.74
N SER A 19 16.46 -41.60 -26.08
CA SER A 19 16.35 -40.41 -25.25
C SER A 19 14.88 -40.03 -25.02
N ASN A 20 14.15 -40.87 -24.29
CA ASN A 20 12.76 -40.60 -23.95
C ASN A 20 12.68 -39.71 -22.71
N VAL A 21 11.73 -38.78 -22.72
CA VAL A 21 11.35 -38.01 -21.54
C VAL A 21 10.76 -38.97 -20.51
N ILE A 22 11.25 -38.93 -19.28
CA ILE A 22 10.75 -39.72 -18.14
C ILE A 22 10.03 -38.81 -17.15
N SER A 23 9.20 -39.40 -16.29
CA SER A 23 8.57 -38.62 -15.22
C SER A 23 9.60 -38.21 -14.16
N ILE A 24 9.32 -37.13 -13.44
CA ILE A 24 10.19 -36.66 -12.37
C ILE A 24 10.28 -37.71 -11.26
N SER A 25 9.19 -38.40 -10.94
CA SER A 25 9.21 -39.50 -9.96
C SER A 25 10.17 -40.63 -10.38
N GLN A 26 10.17 -41.01 -11.66
CA GLN A 26 11.14 -41.99 -12.18
C GLN A 26 12.58 -41.49 -12.09
N ALA A 27 12.83 -40.22 -12.44
CA ALA A 27 14.17 -39.62 -12.35
C ALA A 27 14.70 -39.62 -10.91
N ARG A 28 13.84 -39.35 -9.91
CA ARG A 28 14.21 -39.36 -8.49
C ARG A 28 14.68 -40.73 -7.99
N GLN A 29 14.17 -41.83 -8.56
CA GLN A 29 14.55 -43.20 -8.18
C GLN A 29 15.88 -43.67 -8.77
N LEU A 30 16.44 -42.93 -9.74
CA LEU A 30 17.71 -43.29 -10.35
C LEU A 30 18.88 -43.00 -9.40
N LYS A 31 19.93 -43.83 -9.49
CA LYS A 31 21.23 -43.55 -8.88
C LYS A 31 21.78 -42.23 -9.39
N ASP A 32 22.77 -41.68 -8.71
CA ASP A 32 23.43 -40.47 -9.18
C ASP A 32 24.24 -40.72 -10.46
N LEU A 33 24.53 -39.63 -11.17
CA LEU A 33 25.24 -39.57 -12.45
C LEU A 33 24.49 -40.22 -13.62
N GLN A 34 23.17 -40.41 -13.52
CA GLN A 34 22.35 -40.90 -14.64
C GLN A 34 21.81 -39.72 -15.44
N THR A 35 22.08 -39.69 -16.75
CA THR A 35 21.54 -38.67 -17.64
C THR A 35 20.05 -38.92 -17.90
N VAL A 36 19.24 -37.88 -17.71
CA VAL A 36 17.78 -37.94 -17.85
C VAL A 36 17.28 -36.76 -18.69
N ILE A 37 16.09 -36.93 -19.26
CA ILE A 37 15.30 -35.85 -19.83
C ILE A 37 13.98 -35.82 -19.08
N VAL A 38 13.64 -34.70 -18.46
CA VAL A 38 12.37 -34.50 -17.72
C VAL A 38 11.66 -33.26 -18.23
N ARG A 39 10.34 -33.18 -18.00
CA ARG A 39 9.53 -31.99 -18.22
C ARG A 39 8.77 -31.65 -16.95
N GLY A 40 8.60 -30.37 -16.67
CA GLY A 40 7.79 -29.92 -15.55
C GLY A 40 7.52 -28.42 -15.60
N ILE A 41 6.49 -28.00 -14.86
CA ILE A 41 6.19 -26.59 -14.62
C ILE A 41 7.17 -26.04 -13.60
N VAL A 42 7.69 -24.85 -13.87
CA VAL A 42 8.58 -24.12 -12.96
C VAL A 42 7.77 -23.63 -11.76
N THR A 43 8.02 -24.21 -10.58
CA THR A 43 7.41 -23.80 -9.31
C THR A 43 8.26 -22.78 -8.56
N VAL A 44 9.56 -22.73 -8.85
CA VAL A 44 10.51 -21.73 -8.36
C VAL A 44 11.39 -21.27 -9.51
N GLU A 45 11.30 -19.98 -9.82
CA GLU A 45 12.11 -19.25 -10.78
C GLU A 45 13.53 -18.95 -10.24
N PRO A 46 14.46 -18.54 -11.10
CA PRO A 46 15.81 -18.15 -10.67
C PRO A 46 15.75 -16.90 -9.78
N GLY A 47 16.50 -16.88 -8.69
CA GLY A 47 16.62 -15.72 -7.80
C GLY A 47 16.37 -16.04 -6.33
N PRO A 48 15.13 -16.39 -5.91
CA PRO A 48 14.78 -16.59 -4.50
C PRO A 48 15.71 -17.53 -3.74
N PHE A 49 16.18 -18.60 -4.39
CA PHE A 49 17.05 -19.61 -3.77
C PHE A 49 18.48 -19.62 -4.28
N ASP A 50 18.70 -19.14 -5.51
CA ASP A 50 19.94 -18.70 -6.17
C ASP A 50 19.57 -18.41 -7.66
N VAL A 51 20.40 -17.71 -8.43
CA VAL A 51 20.19 -17.49 -9.88
C VAL A 51 20.44 -18.75 -10.72
N ASN A 52 21.09 -19.76 -10.14
CA ASN A 52 21.43 -21.03 -10.77
C ASN A 52 20.57 -22.21 -10.25
N ILE A 53 19.52 -21.93 -9.47
CA ILE A 53 18.60 -22.92 -8.91
C ILE A 53 17.17 -22.60 -9.39
N ILE A 54 16.46 -23.64 -9.85
CA ILE A 54 15.01 -23.61 -10.08
C ILE A 54 14.39 -24.93 -9.60
N PHE A 55 13.06 -24.96 -9.42
CA PHE A 55 12.33 -26.19 -9.14
C PHE A 55 11.32 -26.46 -10.25
N LEU A 56 11.23 -27.73 -10.66
CA LEU A 56 10.23 -28.23 -11.59
C LEU A 56 9.29 -29.20 -10.90
N GLN A 57 8.04 -29.22 -11.32
CA GLN A 57 7.05 -30.21 -10.90
C GLN A 57 6.22 -30.68 -12.08
N ASP A 58 6.02 -32.00 -12.16
CA ASP A 58 5.05 -32.65 -13.03
C ASP A 58 3.93 -33.26 -12.18
N GLU A 59 3.01 -34.01 -12.80
CA GLU A 59 1.90 -34.67 -12.08
C GLU A 59 2.38 -35.75 -11.09
N THR A 60 3.65 -36.15 -11.15
CA THR A 60 4.20 -37.29 -10.40
C THR A 60 5.10 -36.91 -9.24
N ALA A 61 5.92 -35.86 -9.38
CA ALA A 61 6.86 -35.39 -8.34
C ALA A 61 7.44 -34.01 -8.67
N GLY A 62 8.14 -33.43 -7.70
CA GLY A 62 8.95 -32.23 -7.89
C GLY A 62 10.46 -32.51 -7.77
N ILE A 63 11.28 -31.65 -8.38
CA ILE A 63 12.74 -31.79 -8.38
C ILE A 63 13.46 -30.45 -8.48
N ASN A 64 14.56 -30.33 -7.73
CA ASN A 64 15.49 -29.20 -7.82
C ASN A 64 16.36 -29.34 -9.08
N LEU A 65 16.59 -28.24 -9.79
CA LEU A 65 17.58 -28.14 -10.85
C LEU A 65 18.71 -27.19 -10.46
N TYR A 66 19.94 -27.64 -10.65
CA TYR A 66 21.14 -26.84 -10.41
C TYR A 66 21.95 -26.67 -11.70
N TYR A 67 22.18 -25.42 -12.11
CA TYR A 67 23.00 -25.12 -13.29
C TYR A 67 24.44 -24.81 -12.87
N ARG A 68 25.31 -25.82 -12.89
CA ARG A 68 26.71 -25.64 -12.49
C ARG A 68 27.45 -24.74 -13.47
N GLY A 69 28.08 -23.70 -12.94
CA GLY A 69 28.93 -22.77 -13.70
C GLY A 69 28.16 -21.76 -14.57
N LYS A 70 26.83 -21.74 -14.52
CA LYS A 70 25.96 -20.81 -15.25
C LYS A 70 24.76 -20.40 -14.40
N GLN A 71 23.92 -19.51 -14.92
CA GLN A 71 22.64 -19.14 -14.35
C GLN A 71 21.51 -19.47 -15.33
N PHE A 72 20.31 -19.64 -14.81
CA PHE A 72 19.12 -19.74 -15.65
C PHE A 72 18.69 -18.34 -16.08
N ASN A 73 18.45 -18.16 -17.39
CA ASN A 73 17.96 -16.89 -17.95
C ASN A 73 16.57 -17.09 -18.56
N ASP A 74 15.73 -16.06 -18.48
CA ASP A 74 14.40 -15.96 -19.11
C ASP A 74 13.37 -17.02 -18.72
N ILE A 75 13.57 -17.68 -17.57
CA ILE A 75 12.63 -18.62 -16.96
C ILE A 75 11.79 -17.88 -15.91
N LYS A 76 10.47 -18.08 -15.95
CA LYS A 76 9.51 -17.58 -14.96
C LYS A 76 8.71 -18.72 -14.34
N ARG A 77 8.12 -18.47 -13.17
CA ARG A 77 7.08 -19.35 -12.59
C ARG A 77 5.98 -19.61 -13.63
N GLY A 78 5.49 -20.85 -13.70
CA GLY A 78 4.47 -21.25 -14.66
C GLY A 78 5.00 -21.60 -16.06
N ASP A 79 6.28 -21.39 -16.36
CA ASP A 79 6.86 -21.89 -17.62
C ASP A 79 6.96 -23.43 -17.59
N LEU A 80 6.59 -24.08 -18.70
CA LEU A 80 6.82 -25.53 -18.90
C LEU A 80 8.20 -25.70 -19.51
N VAL A 81 9.09 -26.41 -18.82
CA VAL A 81 10.48 -26.57 -19.23
C VAL A 81 10.84 -28.04 -19.42
N GLU A 82 11.48 -28.36 -20.55
CA GLU A 82 12.20 -29.61 -20.74
C GLU A 82 13.67 -29.44 -20.34
N VAL A 83 14.20 -30.37 -19.56
CA VAL A 83 15.59 -30.32 -19.10
C VAL A 83 16.29 -31.64 -19.37
N ARG A 84 17.51 -31.54 -19.89
CA ARG A 84 18.46 -32.64 -19.96
C ARG A 84 19.69 -32.34 -19.12
N GLY A 85 19.93 -33.22 -18.15
CA GLY A 85 21.06 -33.16 -17.23
C GLY A 85 21.26 -34.52 -16.57
N TYR A 86 22.03 -34.58 -15.49
CA TYR A 86 22.24 -35.82 -14.75
C TYR A 86 21.73 -35.75 -13.31
N THR A 87 21.26 -36.87 -12.78
CA THR A 87 20.79 -36.99 -11.39
C THR A 87 21.94 -36.85 -10.40
N TRP A 88 21.72 -36.14 -9.30
CA TRP A 88 22.71 -35.97 -8.24
C TRP A 88 22.02 -35.73 -6.91
N SER A 89 22.60 -36.21 -5.81
CA SER A 89 22.15 -35.87 -4.45
C SER A 89 23.17 -34.95 -3.78
N HIS A 90 22.88 -33.64 -3.78
CA HIS A 90 23.73 -32.68 -3.08
C HIS A 90 23.26 -32.55 -1.62
N ARG A 91 24.10 -32.95 -0.65
CA ARG A 91 23.75 -32.94 0.77
C ARG A 91 22.39 -33.62 1.04
N ASN A 92 22.19 -34.76 0.38
CA ASN A 92 20.97 -35.57 0.39
C ASN A 92 19.74 -34.97 -0.31
N ASN A 93 19.77 -33.75 -0.84
CA ASN A 93 18.69 -33.21 -1.66
C ASN A 93 18.79 -33.72 -3.10
N LYS A 94 17.76 -34.42 -3.59
CA LYS A 94 17.76 -34.94 -4.97
C LYS A 94 17.57 -33.80 -5.97
N GLN A 95 18.44 -33.76 -6.98
CA GLN A 95 18.45 -32.75 -8.02
C GLN A 95 18.86 -33.30 -9.39
N ILE A 96 18.58 -32.54 -10.45
CA ILE A 96 19.22 -32.72 -11.76
C ILE A 96 20.22 -31.58 -11.96
N VAL A 97 21.44 -31.93 -12.32
CA VAL A 97 22.52 -30.98 -12.58
C VAL A 97 22.70 -30.81 -14.08
N LEU A 98 22.74 -29.56 -14.52
CA LEU A 98 23.20 -29.16 -15.83
C LEU A 98 24.63 -28.63 -15.67
N GLU A 99 25.51 -28.95 -16.61
CA GLU A 99 26.91 -28.50 -16.61
C GLU A 99 27.03 -27.47 -17.70
N GLY A 100 27.47 -26.26 -17.35
CA GLY A 100 27.47 -25.11 -18.27
C GLY A 100 28.34 -25.29 -19.50
N ASP A 101 29.40 -26.08 -19.39
CA ASP A 101 30.37 -26.40 -20.45
C ASP A 101 30.04 -27.70 -21.20
N ASN A 102 29.06 -28.48 -20.76
CA ASN A 102 28.66 -29.71 -21.42
C ASN A 102 27.62 -29.42 -22.52
N PRO A 103 27.97 -29.60 -23.82
CA PRO A 103 27.07 -29.27 -24.93
C PRO A 103 25.84 -30.18 -25.03
N THR A 104 25.81 -31.28 -24.27
CA THR A 104 24.69 -32.23 -24.27
C THR A 104 23.63 -31.89 -23.21
N HIS A 105 23.96 -31.04 -22.23
CA HIS A 105 23.04 -30.56 -21.22
C HIS A 105 22.30 -29.31 -21.72
N TYR A 106 21.00 -29.25 -21.49
CA TYR A 106 20.18 -28.13 -21.93
C TYR A 106 18.94 -27.97 -21.07
N TYR A 107 18.35 -26.78 -21.13
CA TYR A 107 16.96 -26.54 -20.79
C TYR A 107 16.27 -25.86 -21.97
N LYS A 108 14.99 -26.15 -22.17
CA LYS A 108 14.16 -25.58 -23.24
C LYS A 108 12.79 -25.24 -22.70
N ILE A 109 12.39 -23.98 -22.84
CA ILE A 109 11.03 -23.52 -22.52
C ILE A 109 10.10 -24.01 -23.65
N LEU A 110 9.09 -24.80 -23.28
CA LEU A 110 8.12 -25.39 -24.21
C LEU A 110 6.84 -24.54 -24.31
N SER A 111 6.39 -23.97 -23.18
CA SER A 111 5.28 -23.01 -23.11
C SER A 111 5.49 -22.05 -21.94
N ARG A 112 4.83 -20.89 -21.97
CA ARG A 112 4.96 -19.83 -20.96
C ARG A 112 3.63 -19.53 -20.28
N GLY A 113 3.69 -19.08 -19.03
CA GLY A 113 2.52 -18.56 -18.30
C GLY A 113 1.41 -19.58 -18.05
N ASN A 114 1.75 -20.86 -17.89
CA ASN A 114 0.78 -21.87 -17.49
C ASN A 114 0.45 -21.71 -16.00
N ASP A 115 -0.70 -22.23 -15.59
CA ASP A 115 -1.07 -22.28 -14.17
C ASP A 115 -0.03 -23.07 -13.37
N LEU A 116 0.25 -22.60 -12.15
CA LEU A 116 1.06 -23.36 -11.22
C LEU A 116 0.31 -24.61 -10.76
N PRO A 117 1.00 -25.74 -10.51
CA PRO A 117 0.40 -26.87 -9.80
C PRO A 117 -0.20 -26.39 -8.48
N ALA A 118 -1.42 -26.86 -8.18
CA ALA A 118 -2.00 -26.61 -6.88
C ALA A 118 -1.05 -27.14 -5.78
N PRO A 119 -0.76 -26.36 -4.73
CA PRO A 119 0.12 -26.82 -3.68
C PRO A 119 -0.52 -28.00 -2.95
N ILE A 120 0.27 -29.04 -2.68
CA ILE A 120 -0.19 -30.21 -1.96
C ILE A 120 -0.35 -29.83 -0.49
N GLU A 121 -1.57 -29.96 0.05
CA GLU A 121 -1.82 -29.73 1.47
C GLU A 121 -1.22 -30.89 2.30
N ILE A 122 -0.35 -30.53 3.24
CA ILE A 122 0.32 -31.46 4.14
C ILE A 122 0.16 -30.99 5.58
N LYS A 123 0.34 -31.91 6.55
CA LYS A 123 0.42 -31.52 7.97
C LYS A 123 1.79 -30.95 8.28
N THR A 124 1.94 -30.29 9.43
CA THR A 124 3.26 -29.76 9.81
C THR A 124 4.33 -30.83 10.00
N VAL A 125 3.98 -32.01 10.55
CA VAL A 125 4.92 -33.13 10.74
C VAL A 125 5.42 -33.70 9.41
N ASP A 126 4.60 -33.59 8.36
CA ASP A 126 4.89 -34.11 7.03
C ASP A 126 6.02 -33.35 6.34
N ILE A 127 6.41 -32.16 6.81
CA ILE A 127 7.63 -31.47 6.34
C ILE A 127 8.86 -32.39 6.50
N ASN A 128 8.84 -33.32 7.45
CA ASN A 128 9.94 -34.24 7.69
C ASN A 128 9.88 -35.51 6.81
N ASP A 129 8.85 -35.70 6.00
CA ASP A 129 8.66 -36.87 5.15
C ASP A 129 9.36 -36.69 3.79
N GLU A 130 10.16 -37.69 3.39
CA GLU A 130 10.95 -37.66 2.16
C GLU A 130 10.11 -37.67 0.89
N LYS A 131 8.87 -38.20 0.97
CA LYS A 131 7.98 -38.28 -0.17
C LYS A 131 7.59 -36.92 -0.73
N TYR A 132 7.69 -35.86 0.08
CA TYR A 132 7.37 -34.50 -0.31
C TYR A 132 8.58 -33.69 -0.81
N GLU A 133 9.80 -34.23 -0.75
CA GLU A 133 10.98 -33.50 -1.21
C GLU A 133 10.85 -33.12 -2.70
N GLY A 134 11.09 -31.84 -2.99
CA GLY A 134 10.99 -31.22 -4.30
C GLY A 134 9.58 -30.72 -4.65
N LEU A 135 8.55 -31.16 -3.94
CA LEU A 135 7.17 -30.78 -4.22
C LEU A 135 6.81 -29.40 -3.69
N TYR A 136 5.93 -28.72 -4.42
CA TYR A 136 5.26 -27.50 -4.01
C TYR A 136 4.10 -27.86 -3.08
N VAL A 137 4.22 -27.45 -1.81
CA VAL A 137 3.34 -27.86 -0.71
C VAL A 137 2.81 -26.66 0.04
N LYS A 138 1.71 -26.87 0.77
CA LYS A 138 1.08 -25.91 1.67
C LYS A 138 0.85 -26.56 3.02
N THR A 139 1.16 -25.85 4.10
CA THR A 139 0.81 -26.26 5.46
C THR A 139 0.51 -25.04 6.33
N LYS A 140 -0.19 -25.26 7.43
CA LYS A 140 -0.53 -24.24 8.41
C LYS A 140 -0.25 -24.76 9.82
N GLY A 141 0.37 -23.96 10.66
CA GLY A 141 0.62 -24.29 12.06
C GLY A 141 0.98 -23.07 12.89
N LYS A 142 1.03 -23.24 14.20
CA LYS A 142 1.49 -22.20 15.12
C LYS A 142 3.02 -22.20 15.17
N ILE A 143 3.66 -21.04 15.11
CA ILE A 143 5.11 -20.93 15.35
C ILE A 143 5.37 -21.31 16.81
N ILE A 144 6.08 -22.41 17.03
CA ILE A 144 6.39 -22.94 18.37
C ILE A 144 7.83 -22.64 18.79
N GLU A 145 8.73 -22.45 17.83
CA GLU A 145 10.15 -22.22 18.08
C GLU A 145 10.76 -21.44 16.90
N ILE A 146 11.67 -20.52 17.20
CA ILE A 146 12.55 -19.88 16.22
C ILE A 146 13.98 -20.09 16.73
N ASP A 147 14.86 -20.61 15.89
CA ASP A 147 16.24 -20.90 16.30
C ASP A 147 16.97 -19.62 16.73
N LYS A 148 17.59 -19.66 17.91
CA LYS A 148 18.25 -18.50 18.53
C LYS A 148 19.57 -18.08 17.84
N HIS A 149 20.17 -18.96 17.06
CA HIS A 149 21.42 -18.73 16.34
C HIS A 149 21.18 -18.43 14.86
N ASP A 150 20.07 -18.91 14.30
CA ASP A 150 19.65 -18.62 12.93
C ASP A 150 18.13 -18.41 12.85
N ILE A 151 17.72 -17.14 12.98
CA ILE A 151 16.30 -16.73 12.98
C ILE A 151 15.54 -17.09 11.69
N ARG A 152 16.24 -17.54 10.65
CA ARG A 152 15.62 -18.05 9.41
C ARG A 152 15.01 -19.44 9.59
N LYS A 153 15.36 -20.17 10.65
CA LYS A 153 14.79 -21.48 10.99
C LYS A 153 13.60 -21.29 11.92
N ILE A 154 12.40 -21.49 11.38
CA ILE A 154 11.12 -21.30 12.06
C ILE A 154 10.44 -22.64 12.14
N TYR A 155 10.07 -23.09 13.33
CA TYR A 155 9.36 -24.35 13.54
C TYR A 155 7.88 -24.08 13.79
N ILE A 156 7.03 -24.71 12.99
CA ILE A 156 5.57 -24.63 13.08
C ILE A 156 4.97 -25.99 13.46
N ASP A 157 3.85 -25.98 14.17
CA ASP A 157 3.12 -27.18 14.58
C ASP A 157 1.60 -26.94 14.57
N ASP A 158 0.86 -27.85 13.96
CA ASP A 158 -0.61 -27.91 13.90
C ASP A 158 -1.23 -28.90 14.89
N GLY A 159 -0.39 -29.50 15.74
CA GLY A 159 -0.73 -30.59 16.65
C GLY A 159 -0.32 -31.97 16.13
N SER A 160 0.13 -32.09 14.88
CA SER A 160 0.65 -33.35 14.32
C SER A 160 2.14 -33.59 14.60
N GLY A 161 2.89 -32.54 14.98
CA GLY A 161 4.32 -32.57 15.22
C GLY A 161 5.08 -31.52 14.41
N LYS A 162 6.23 -31.08 14.90
CA LYS A 162 6.94 -29.93 14.35
C LYS A 162 7.49 -30.14 12.93
N GLY A 163 7.36 -29.12 12.09
CA GLY A 163 8.03 -28.99 10.79
C GLY A 163 8.82 -27.69 10.69
N MET A 164 9.92 -27.68 9.92
CA MET A 164 10.79 -26.51 9.80
C MET A 164 10.53 -25.74 8.50
N VAL A 165 10.17 -24.47 8.63
CA VAL A 165 10.20 -23.47 7.56
C VAL A 165 11.58 -22.81 7.60
N PHE A 166 12.28 -22.79 6.46
CA PHE A 166 13.58 -22.13 6.35
C PHE A 166 13.54 -20.99 5.34
N ILE A 167 13.80 -19.77 5.82
CA ILE A 167 13.81 -18.56 5.00
C ILE A 167 15.17 -18.41 4.31
N ARG A 168 15.23 -18.62 2.99
CA ARG A 168 16.46 -18.42 2.21
C ARG A 168 16.76 -16.94 2.00
N GLU A 169 18.05 -16.62 1.78
CA GLU A 169 18.59 -15.25 1.81
C GLU A 169 18.00 -14.29 0.77
N ASN A 170 17.71 -14.77 -0.45
CA ASN A 170 17.26 -13.93 -1.57
C ASN A 170 15.73 -13.87 -1.73
N THR A 171 14.97 -14.32 -0.74
CA THR A 171 13.49 -14.33 -0.77
C THR A 171 12.87 -12.96 -0.49
N GLY A 172 13.64 -12.04 0.09
CA GLY A 172 13.14 -10.74 0.58
C GLY A 172 12.33 -10.83 1.88
N ILE A 173 12.18 -12.02 2.47
CA ILE A 173 11.42 -12.23 3.70
C ILE A 173 12.27 -11.84 4.90
N ASN A 174 11.79 -10.89 5.71
CA ASN A 174 12.45 -10.51 6.96
C ASN A 174 12.00 -11.42 8.10
N SER A 175 12.82 -12.42 8.43
CA SER A 175 12.50 -13.38 9.48
C SER A 175 12.41 -12.78 10.89
N ALA A 176 12.95 -11.57 11.12
CA ALA A 176 12.87 -10.89 12.41
C ALA A 176 11.45 -10.43 12.78
N LEU A 177 10.51 -10.44 11.83
CA LEU A 177 9.11 -10.09 12.08
C LEU A 177 8.33 -11.23 12.76
N PHE A 178 8.72 -12.49 12.54
CA PHE A 178 8.01 -13.64 13.09
C PHE A 178 8.34 -13.87 14.57
N LYS A 179 7.35 -14.39 15.31
CA LYS A 179 7.50 -14.74 16.73
C LYS A 179 6.76 -16.03 17.07
N VAL A 180 7.27 -16.71 18.10
CA VAL A 180 6.55 -17.81 18.73
C VAL A 180 5.16 -17.36 19.17
N GLY A 181 4.14 -18.12 18.80
CA GLY A 181 2.75 -17.84 19.13
C GLY A 181 1.87 -17.51 17.93
N ILE A 182 2.44 -17.02 16.83
CA ILE A 182 1.72 -16.60 15.63
C ILE A 182 1.28 -17.83 14.82
N ASN A 183 0.07 -17.81 14.26
CA ASN A 183 -0.31 -18.78 13.24
C ASN A 183 0.35 -18.42 11.92
N MET A 184 0.97 -19.40 11.29
CA MET A 184 1.64 -19.28 9.99
C MET A 184 1.07 -20.33 9.05
N GLU A 185 0.50 -19.86 7.96
CA GLU A 185 0.25 -20.64 6.76
C GLU A 185 1.35 -20.32 5.76
N VAL A 186 1.95 -21.36 5.20
CA VAL A 186 3.11 -21.23 4.32
C VAL A 186 2.95 -22.14 3.11
N VAL A 187 3.26 -21.60 1.95
CA VAL A 187 3.37 -22.31 0.69
C VAL A 187 4.82 -22.25 0.24
N GLY A 188 5.33 -23.32 -0.36
CA GLY A 188 6.73 -23.35 -0.78
C GLY A 188 7.13 -24.68 -1.35
N VAL A 189 8.41 -24.86 -1.65
CA VAL A 189 8.95 -26.17 -2.03
C VAL A 189 9.69 -26.80 -0.87
N LEU A 190 9.58 -28.11 -0.74
CA LEU A 190 10.30 -28.84 0.30
C LEU A 190 11.70 -29.21 -0.19
N GLY A 191 12.73 -28.75 0.52
CA GLY A 191 14.12 -29.09 0.28
C GLY A 191 14.70 -29.94 1.41
N GLN A 192 15.89 -30.47 1.18
CA GLN A 192 16.67 -31.16 2.19
C GLN A 192 18.06 -30.53 2.34
N TYR A 193 18.55 -30.44 3.57
CA TYR A 193 19.92 -30.09 3.88
C TYR A 193 20.48 -31.11 4.88
N MET A 194 21.38 -31.95 4.40
CA MET A 194 21.93 -33.07 5.17
C MET A 194 20.81 -33.98 5.69
N SER A 195 20.54 -34.01 7.00
CA SER A 195 19.49 -34.83 7.59
C SER A 195 18.21 -34.05 7.91
N ILE A 196 18.16 -32.75 7.60
CA ILE A 196 17.06 -31.87 7.96
C ILE A 196 16.27 -31.54 6.70
N ARG A 197 14.94 -31.61 6.80
CA ARG A 197 14.02 -31.19 5.75
C ARG A 197 13.41 -29.85 6.08
N GLU A 198 13.21 -29.06 5.04
CA GLU A 198 12.97 -27.64 5.15
C GLU A 198 11.90 -27.23 4.13
N LEU A 199 10.87 -26.52 4.57
CA LEU A 199 9.93 -25.87 3.66
C LEU A 199 10.47 -24.48 3.30
N TRP A 200 10.72 -24.24 2.01
CA TRP A 200 11.27 -22.99 1.49
C TRP A 200 10.18 -22.15 0.80
N PRO A 201 9.66 -21.09 1.45
CA PRO A 201 8.83 -20.09 0.79
C PRO A 201 9.68 -19.24 -0.15
N ARG A 202 9.09 -18.77 -1.25
CA ARG A 202 9.82 -18.07 -2.32
C ARG A 202 9.87 -16.56 -2.09
N ASN A 203 8.85 -15.98 -1.47
CA ASN A 203 8.74 -14.57 -1.10
C ASN A 203 7.68 -14.38 0.01
N MET A 204 7.38 -13.14 0.39
CA MET A 204 6.39 -12.87 1.44
C MET A 204 4.96 -13.26 1.04
N ASP A 205 4.63 -13.30 -0.26
CA ASP A 205 3.30 -13.71 -0.74
C ASP A 205 3.00 -15.19 -0.47
N ASP A 206 4.05 -15.99 -0.25
CA ASP A 206 3.96 -17.40 0.12
C ASP A 206 3.67 -17.62 1.62
N ILE A 207 3.64 -16.57 2.43
CA ILE A 207 3.43 -16.65 3.88
C ILE A 207 2.23 -15.80 4.26
N LEU A 208 1.23 -16.44 4.85
CA LEU A 208 0.13 -15.77 5.52
C LEU A 208 0.27 -15.99 7.03
N VAL A 209 0.39 -14.90 7.78
CA VAL A 209 0.51 -14.92 9.24
C VAL A 209 -0.52 -14.01 9.87
N ASP A 210 -0.81 -14.25 11.16
CA ASP A 210 -1.42 -13.21 11.99
C ASP A 210 -0.55 -11.95 11.97
N ASP A 211 -1.12 -10.79 12.23
CA ASP A 211 -0.41 -9.51 12.19
C ASP A 211 0.93 -9.57 12.96
N ILE A 212 2.02 -9.36 12.24
CA ILE A 212 3.41 -9.39 12.71
C ILE A 212 4.09 -8.02 12.60
N PHE A 213 3.44 -7.07 11.96
CA PHE A 213 4.06 -5.80 11.65
C PHE A 213 3.94 -4.90 12.88
N PRO A 214 5.03 -4.20 13.26
CA PRO A 214 4.94 -3.22 14.33
C PRO A 214 4.15 -1.99 13.87
N PRO A 215 3.55 -1.23 14.81
CA PRO A 215 2.82 -0.02 14.46
C PRO A 215 3.76 1.02 13.84
N GLU A 216 3.35 1.58 12.71
CA GLU A 216 4.10 2.59 11.96
C GLU A 216 3.52 3.98 12.18
N VAL A 217 4.38 5.01 12.16
CA VAL A 217 3.92 6.40 12.23
C VAL A 217 3.38 6.80 10.87
N LYS A 218 2.07 7.04 10.79
CA LYS A 218 1.36 7.49 9.58
C LYS A 218 1.60 8.98 9.34
N ILE A 219 1.39 9.79 10.36
CA ILE A 219 1.54 11.25 10.30
C ILE A 219 1.83 11.81 11.69
N TYR A 220 2.48 12.96 11.75
CA TYR A 220 2.63 13.74 12.98
C TYR A 220 2.45 15.23 12.69
N ALA A 221 2.12 16.06 13.69
CA ALA A 221 2.03 17.51 13.58
C ALA A 221 2.31 18.19 14.93
N ILE A 222 2.77 19.44 14.89
CA ILE A 222 3.00 20.27 16.09
C ILE A 222 1.88 21.31 16.20
N ARG A 223 1.26 21.38 17.38
CA ARG A 223 0.27 22.41 17.72
C ARG A 223 0.52 22.92 19.13
N ASP A 224 0.80 24.21 19.25
CA ASP A 224 1.19 24.85 20.51
C ASP A 224 2.39 24.11 21.13
N ASN A 225 2.25 23.60 22.35
CA ASN A 225 3.26 22.78 23.03
C ASN A 225 3.03 21.27 22.88
N TYR A 226 2.14 20.85 21.98
CA TYR A 226 1.84 19.44 21.72
C TYR A 226 2.47 18.94 20.42
N LEU A 227 3.04 17.74 20.47
CA LEU A 227 3.35 16.93 19.30
C LEU A 227 2.30 15.81 19.21
N ILE A 228 1.55 15.77 18.11
CA ILE A 228 0.51 14.78 17.83
C ILE A 228 1.08 13.80 16.82
N VAL A 229 1.01 12.50 17.10
CA VAL A 229 1.54 11.42 16.26
C VAL A 229 0.43 10.40 16.05
N GLU A 230 0.02 10.18 14.82
CA GLU A 230 -0.93 9.13 14.42
C GLU A 230 -0.13 7.91 13.93
N PHE A 231 -0.59 6.74 14.37
CA PHE A 231 -0.11 5.45 13.91
C PHE A 231 -1.10 4.85 12.91
N ASN A 232 -0.63 3.98 12.03
CA ASN A 232 -1.47 3.22 11.10
C ASN A 232 -2.45 2.26 11.80
N GLU A 233 -2.25 2.01 13.10
CA GLU A 233 -3.03 1.07 13.91
C GLU A 233 -3.05 1.45 15.40
N GLN A 234 -3.76 0.68 16.22
CA GLN A 234 -3.90 0.92 17.65
C GLN A 234 -2.65 0.48 18.42
N ILE A 235 -2.05 1.40 19.18
CA ILE A 235 -0.90 1.07 20.03
C ILE A 235 -1.36 0.61 21.41
N ASN A 236 -0.60 -0.31 22.01
CA ASN A 236 -0.78 -0.74 23.39
C ASN A 236 -0.33 0.38 24.34
N PRO A 237 -1.23 0.90 25.21
CA PRO A 237 -0.90 1.93 26.19
C PRO A 237 0.28 1.57 27.12
N GLU A 238 0.44 0.29 27.48
CA GLU A 238 1.53 -0.16 28.36
C GLU A 238 2.91 0.01 27.73
N SER A 239 2.97 0.07 26.39
CA SER A 239 4.21 0.32 25.66
C SER A 239 4.61 1.80 25.62
N VAL A 240 3.72 2.71 26.03
CA VAL A 240 3.90 4.17 25.96
C VAL A 240 4.43 4.70 27.29
N LEU A 241 5.75 4.65 27.45
CA LEU A 241 6.47 4.98 28.67
C LEU A 241 7.26 6.27 28.47
N LYS A 242 6.81 7.32 29.18
CA LYS A 242 7.44 8.63 29.21
C LYS A 242 8.93 8.54 29.52
N ASN A 243 9.77 9.21 28.74
CA ASN A 243 11.24 9.23 28.85
C ASN A 243 11.92 7.86 28.67
N LYS A 244 11.19 6.80 28.32
CA LYS A 244 11.74 5.47 28.06
C LYS A 244 11.48 5.02 26.63
N SER A 245 10.24 4.68 26.26
CA SER A 245 9.88 4.32 24.88
C SER A 245 9.50 5.53 24.05
N VAL A 246 9.07 6.62 24.68
CA VAL A 246 8.86 7.92 24.04
C VAL A 246 9.83 8.93 24.63
N ARG A 247 10.71 9.50 23.82
CA ARG A 247 11.69 10.51 24.25
C ARG A 247 11.73 11.67 23.27
N VAL A 248 11.68 12.88 23.81
CA VAL A 248 11.94 14.10 23.06
C VAL A 248 13.36 14.55 23.40
N LEU A 249 14.25 14.61 22.42
CA LEU A 249 15.62 15.06 22.68
C LEU A 249 15.65 16.57 22.91
N LYS A 250 16.41 17.02 23.92
CA LYS A 250 16.57 18.43 24.33
C LYS A 250 15.34 19.07 25.00
N ALA A 251 14.33 18.29 25.37
CA ALA A 251 13.18 18.77 26.14
C ALA A 251 12.60 17.66 27.02
N ASN A 252 11.78 18.06 27.98
CA ASN A 252 11.06 17.12 28.83
C ASN A 252 9.64 16.92 28.33
N ILE A 253 9.12 15.70 28.51
CA ILE A 253 7.71 15.40 28.29
C ILE A 253 6.96 15.68 29.59
N LYS A 254 5.96 16.55 29.52
CA LYS A 254 5.05 16.83 30.64
C LYS A 254 4.05 15.70 30.78
N ASN A 255 3.30 15.42 29.71
CA ASN A 255 2.26 14.40 29.66
C ASN A 255 2.24 13.67 28.30
N ILE A 256 1.71 12.45 28.28
CA ILE A 256 1.34 11.74 27.04
C ILE A 256 -0.10 11.26 27.21
N GLU A 257 -0.94 11.55 26.22
CA GLU A 257 -2.33 11.12 26.13
C GLU A 257 -2.51 10.27 24.87
N LEU A 258 -3.31 9.21 24.96
CA LEU A 258 -3.72 8.41 23.82
C LEU A 258 -5.16 8.72 23.46
N LEU A 259 -5.39 8.96 22.17
CA LEU A 259 -6.65 9.43 21.59
C LEU A 259 -7.06 8.50 20.44
N ARG A 260 -8.33 8.60 20.03
CA ARG A 260 -8.90 7.84 18.89
C ARG A 260 -8.58 6.35 19.01
N ASP A 261 -9.03 5.73 20.09
CA ASP A 261 -8.80 4.32 20.42
C ASP A 261 -7.32 3.91 20.38
N ASN A 262 -6.45 4.78 20.89
CA ASN A 262 -5.00 4.62 20.93
C ASN A 262 -4.30 4.60 19.56
N THR A 263 -4.92 5.13 18.50
CA THR A 263 -4.23 5.36 17.22
C THR A 263 -3.44 6.67 17.22
N ILE A 264 -3.78 7.62 18.11
CA ILE A 264 -3.11 8.92 18.20
C ILE A 264 -2.42 9.05 19.55
N MET A 265 -1.13 9.37 19.53
CA MET A 265 -0.34 9.77 20.69
C MET A 265 -0.15 11.28 20.70
N LYS A 266 -0.67 11.96 21.72
CA LYS A 266 -0.51 13.39 21.95
C LYS A 266 0.48 13.63 23.08
N ILE A 267 1.61 14.26 22.76
CA ILE A 267 2.75 14.45 23.66
C ILE A 267 2.83 15.93 24.03
N GLU A 268 2.66 16.27 25.31
CA GLU A 268 2.87 17.63 25.82
C GLU A 268 4.35 17.83 26.15
N ILE A 269 4.98 18.85 25.57
CA ILE A 269 6.41 19.10 25.68
C ILE A 269 6.66 20.39 26.49
N GLU A 270 7.49 20.31 27.52
CA GLU A 270 7.93 21.47 28.29
C GLU A 270 8.99 22.25 27.51
N ASN A 271 8.81 23.56 27.39
CA ASN A 271 9.77 24.46 26.73
C ASN A 271 10.22 23.94 25.35
N MET A 272 9.26 23.67 24.46
CA MET A 272 9.49 23.03 23.16
C MET A 272 10.61 23.73 22.35
N PRO A 273 11.72 23.02 22.03
CA PRO A 273 12.80 23.57 21.23
C PRO A 273 12.37 23.76 19.79
N ASN A 274 12.92 24.76 19.10
CA ASN A 274 12.61 25.00 17.68
C ASN A 274 12.95 23.80 16.77
N LYS A 275 14.04 23.08 17.07
CA LYS A 275 14.43 21.84 16.38
C LYS A 275 14.79 20.76 17.39
N PHE A 276 14.21 19.57 17.24
CA PHE A 276 14.43 18.44 18.14
C PHE A 276 14.27 17.11 17.39
N LYS A 277 14.39 16.00 18.12
CA LYS A 277 14.07 14.67 17.59
C LYS A 277 13.10 13.98 18.54
N LEU A 278 12.02 13.43 17.99
CA LEU A 278 11.21 12.44 18.69
C LEU A 278 11.85 11.07 18.46
N VAL A 279 12.10 10.34 19.54
CA VAL A 279 12.57 8.96 19.52
C VAL A 279 11.45 8.09 20.08
N LEU A 280 10.92 7.22 19.22
CA LEU A 280 10.01 6.16 19.59
C LEU A 280 10.78 4.84 19.53
N ARG A 281 10.63 4.00 20.57
CA ARG A 281 11.22 2.66 20.56
C ARG A 281 10.37 1.69 21.32
N SER A 282 10.24 0.48 20.80
CA SER A 282 9.47 -0.59 21.46
C SER A 282 8.03 -0.20 21.78
N ILE A 283 7.47 0.79 21.05
CA ILE A 283 6.02 1.00 21.00
C ILE A 283 5.43 -0.24 20.36
N SER A 284 4.44 -0.84 21.01
CA SER A 284 3.79 -2.04 20.50
C SER A 284 2.35 -1.78 20.08
N ASP A 285 1.87 -2.58 19.15
CA ASP A 285 0.44 -2.76 18.89
C ASP A 285 -0.23 -3.58 20.01
N LYS A 286 -1.50 -3.92 19.81
CA LYS A 286 -2.28 -4.82 20.68
C LYS A 286 -1.79 -6.28 20.66
N ASN A 287 -1.10 -6.70 19.60
CA ASN A 287 -0.60 -8.07 19.43
C ASN A 287 0.82 -8.26 20.00
N GLY A 288 1.46 -7.18 20.48
CA GLY A 288 2.82 -7.19 21.02
C GLY A 288 3.92 -7.04 19.97
N ASN A 289 3.58 -6.63 18.74
CA ASN A 289 4.52 -6.21 17.70
C ASN A 289 5.15 -4.88 18.02
N LYS A 290 6.46 -4.91 18.24
CA LYS A 290 7.23 -3.79 18.77
C LYS A 290 8.03 -3.14 17.67
N THR A 291 7.88 -1.83 17.58
CA THR A 291 8.76 -0.98 16.77
C THR A 291 10.21 -1.15 17.19
N GLY A 292 11.11 -1.08 16.20
CA GLY A 292 12.52 -0.78 16.41
C GLY A 292 12.71 0.65 16.94
N MET A 293 13.84 1.28 16.63
CA MET A 293 14.04 2.69 16.95
C MET A 293 13.59 3.56 15.78
N ILE A 294 12.53 4.34 15.98
CA ILE A 294 12.05 5.36 15.03
C ILE A 294 12.56 6.71 15.53
N ILE A 295 13.29 7.44 14.68
CA ILE A 295 13.81 8.76 14.97
C ILE A 295 13.21 9.76 13.98
N LEU A 296 12.31 10.61 14.47
CA LEU A 296 11.67 11.64 13.66
C LEU A 296 12.33 13.00 13.96
N PRO A 297 13.02 13.62 12.99
CA PRO A 297 13.51 14.99 13.13
C PRO A 297 12.33 15.96 13.06
N MET A 298 12.28 16.88 14.03
CA MET A 298 11.18 17.83 14.21
C MET A 298 11.66 19.26 14.05
N ASN A 299 10.87 20.08 13.37
CA ASN A 299 11.04 21.51 13.24
C ASN A 299 9.69 22.20 13.53
N VAL A 300 9.63 23.00 14.59
CA VAL A 300 8.39 23.63 15.09
C VAL A 300 7.71 24.52 14.04
N GLU A 301 8.49 25.18 13.20
CA GLU A 301 7.97 26.02 12.12
C GLU A 301 7.43 25.13 10.99
N LYS A 302 8.23 24.20 10.47
CA LYS A 302 7.86 23.38 9.31
C LYS A 302 6.72 22.41 9.63
N ASP A 303 6.78 21.73 10.77
CA ASP A 303 5.85 20.66 11.15
C ASP A 303 4.60 21.18 11.84
N ASN A 304 4.44 22.51 11.91
CA ASN A 304 3.29 23.16 12.52
C ASN A 304 1.99 22.81 11.80
N TYR A 305 0.91 22.60 12.55
CA TYR A 305 -0.44 22.42 12.00
C TYR A 305 -0.85 23.59 11.09
N LYS A 306 -0.32 24.80 11.34
CA LYS A 306 -0.55 26.01 10.51
C LYS A 306 -0.05 25.91 9.08
N ASN A 307 0.76 24.90 8.73
CA ASN A 307 1.27 24.70 7.37
C ASN A 307 0.61 23.49 6.69
N ARG A 308 -0.49 22.97 7.24
CA ARG A 308 -1.09 21.71 6.82
C ARG A 308 -2.49 21.87 6.25
N VAL A 309 -2.71 21.21 5.13
CA VAL A 309 -3.99 21.15 4.40
C VAL A 309 -4.41 19.69 4.28
N LEU A 310 -5.65 19.40 4.65
CA LEU A 310 -6.27 18.09 4.51
C LEU A 310 -7.32 18.15 3.41
N PHE A 311 -7.18 17.32 2.39
CA PHE A 311 -8.25 17.03 1.44
C PHE A 311 -9.04 15.83 1.95
N ASP A 312 -10.36 15.96 2.01
CA ASP A 312 -11.21 14.80 2.19
C ASP A 312 -11.10 13.90 0.94
N ASN A 313 -11.00 12.60 1.15
CA ASN A 313 -11.13 11.55 0.13
C ASN A 313 -11.85 10.32 0.72
N ASN A 314 -12.65 10.52 1.78
CA ASN A 314 -13.45 9.44 2.37
C ASN A 314 -14.88 9.46 1.81
N HIS A 315 -15.36 10.58 1.26
CA HIS A 315 -16.77 10.82 0.99
C HIS A 315 -17.18 10.71 -0.49
N GLY A 316 -16.49 9.86 -1.27
CA GLY A 316 -16.86 9.61 -2.67
C GLY A 316 -16.29 10.60 -3.67
N GLN A 317 -15.15 11.22 -3.37
CA GLN A 317 -14.48 12.19 -4.24
C GLN A 317 -14.04 11.59 -5.57
N THR A 318 -13.73 10.30 -5.57
CA THR A 318 -13.44 9.51 -6.78
C THR A 318 -14.69 8.99 -7.50
N ALA A 319 -15.90 9.29 -6.99
CA ALA A 319 -17.12 9.09 -7.77
C ALA A 319 -17.40 10.33 -8.63
N GLY A 320 -16.87 11.50 -8.23
CA GLY A 320 -16.98 12.72 -9.01
C GLY A 320 -16.38 12.58 -10.40
N ASN A 321 -16.87 13.39 -11.34
CA ASN A 321 -16.58 13.26 -12.77
C ASN A 321 -15.10 13.39 -13.18
N ALA A 322 -14.21 13.85 -12.29
CA ALA A 322 -12.78 13.94 -12.58
C ALA A 322 -11.88 13.47 -11.43
N ASP A 323 -12.38 12.63 -10.52
CA ASP A 323 -11.65 12.21 -9.32
C ASP A 323 -11.08 13.40 -8.53
N TRP A 324 -11.90 14.05 -7.69
CA TRP A 324 -11.56 15.30 -6.99
C TRP A 324 -10.57 15.14 -5.84
N VAL A 325 -9.44 14.50 -6.12
CA VAL A 325 -8.42 14.05 -5.17
C VAL A 325 -7.06 14.60 -5.57
N ILE A 326 -6.11 14.61 -4.63
CA ILE A 326 -4.82 15.29 -4.81
C ILE A 326 -3.85 14.64 -5.82
N ASN A 327 -4.21 13.47 -6.34
CA ASN A 327 -3.51 12.75 -7.41
C ASN A 327 -4.44 12.42 -8.60
N GLY A 328 -5.62 13.04 -8.65
CA GLY A 328 -6.58 13.00 -9.76
C GLY A 328 -6.83 14.44 -10.23
N GLY A 329 -8.05 14.79 -10.62
CA GLY A 329 -8.39 16.10 -11.20
C GLY A 329 -7.96 17.33 -10.40
N TYR A 330 -7.63 17.20 -9.11
CA TYR A 330 -7.13 18.30 -8.26
C TYR A 330 -5.60 18.24 -8.00
N SER A 331 -4.85 17.54 -8.84
CA SER A 331 -3.40 17.38 -8.66
C SER A 331 -2.63 18.70 -8.79
N ASP A 332 -2.97 19.54 -9.78
CA ASP A 332 -2.40 20.87 -9.94
C ASP A 332 -2.76 21.79 -8.77
N PHE A 333 -3.98 21.65 -8.21
CA PHE A 333 -4.38 22.40 -7.02
C PHE A 333 -3.55 21.98 -5.79
N ALA A 334 -3.38 20.68 -5.58
CA ALA A 334 -2.52 20.16 -4.53
C ALA A 334 -1.06 20.62 -4.71
N ASP A 335 -0.54 20.60 -5.93
CA ASP A 335 0.82 21.02 -6.24
C ASP A 335 1.02 22.52 -6.08
N ALA A 336 0.03 23.34 -6.44
CA ALA A 336 0.05 24.77 -6.14
C ALA A 336 0.12 25.03 -4.64
N ALA A 337 -0.63 24.29 -3.82
CA ALA A 337 -0.54 24.39 -2.36
C ALA A 337 0.84 23.92 -1.82
N LYS A 338 1.40 22.82 -2.35
CA LYS A 338 2.76 22.36 -2.00
C LYS A 338 3.82 23.38 -2.37
N ASN A 339 3.68 24.05 -3.52
CA ASN A 339 4.59 25.11 -3.98
C ASN A 339 4.55 26.37 -3.10
N LEU A 340 3.50 26.56 -2.29
CA LEU A 340 3.46 27.57 -1.23
C LEU A 340 4.20 27.12 0.06
N GLY A 341 4.83 25.95 0.05
CA GLY A 341 5.53 25.38 1.20
C GLY A 341 4.62 24.63 2.17
N LEU A 342 3.37 24.37 1.79
CA LEU A 342 2.40 23.66 2.63
C LEU A 342 2.59 22.14 2.52
N LYS A 343 2.25 21.44 3.60
CA LYS A 343 2.09 19.99 3.56
C LYS A 343 0.62 19.67 3.25
N VAL A 344 0.42 18.99 2.12
CA VAL A 344 -0.90 18.60 1.61
C VAL A 344 -1.05 17.10 1.74
N GLU A 345 -2.12 16.66 2.39
CA GLU A 345 -2.43 15.26 2.66
C GLU A 345 -3.90 15.01 2.34
N GLU A 346 -4.26 13.75 2.08
CA GLU A 346 -5.65 13.32 1.88
C GLU A 346 -6.06 12.30 2.95
N ILE A 347 -7.35 12.21 3.24
CA ILE A 347 -7.90 11.23 4.20
C ILE A 347 -8.95 10.33 3.55
N LYS A 348 -8.78 9.01 3.68
CA LYS A 348 -9.66 7.96 3.09
C LYS A 348 -10.44 7.18 4.15
N GLU A 349 -10.54 7.74 5.34
CA GLU A 349 -11.16 7.12 6.50
C GLU A 349 -11.96 8.16 7.29
N ASP A 350 -12.81 7.72 8.20
CA ASP A 350 -13.56 8.64 9.04
C ASP A 350 -12.63 9.52 9.87
N PHE A 351 -12.91 10.82 9.91
CA PHE A 351 -12.13 11.76 10.69
C PHE A 351 -12.90 12.32 11.89
N ASN A 352 -12.17 12.80 12.89
CA ASN A 352 -12.73 13.48 14.04
C ASN A 352 -11.87 14.70 14.40
N GLU A 353 -12.21 15.38 15.48
CA GLU A 353 -11.49 16.57 15.92
C GLU A 353 -10.00 16.30 16.19
N ASN A 354 -9.62 15.09 16.61
CA ASN A 354 -8.21 14.77 16.87
C ASN A 354 -7.38 14.80 15.58
N ILE A 355 -7.95 14.30 14.47
CA ILE A 355 -7.33 14.39 13.15
C ILE A 355 -7.32 15.84 12.67
N LEU A 356 -8.49 16.51 12.65
CA LEU A 356 -8.58 17.88 12.14
C LEU A 356 -7.69 18.85 12.91
N ASN A 357 -7.41 18.59 14.19
CA ASN A 357 -6.51 19.41 15.00
C ASN A 357 -5.05 19.40 14.53
N MET A 358 -4.65 18.45 13.69
CA MET A 358 -3.33 18.39 13.05
C MET A 358 -3.23 19.30 11.82
N TYR A 359 -4.32 19.92 11.38
CA TYR A 359 -4.40 20.71 10.15
C TYR A 359 -4.93 22.13 10.40
N LYS A 360 -4.61 23.04 9.48
CA LYS A 360 -5.16 24.40 9.48
C LYS A 360 -6.35 24.51 8.55
N THR A 361 -6.30 23.82 7.42
CA THR A 361 -7.37 23.85 6.41
C THR A 361 -7.87 22.45 6.11
N LEU A 362 -9.19 22.28 6.11
CA LEU A 362 -9.91 21.14 5.53
C LEU A 362 -10.53 21.57 4.20
N ILE A 363 -10.36 20.77 3.16
CA ILE A 363 -10.94 20.97 1.83
C ILE A 363 -11.81 19.76 1.53
N ILE A 364 -13.08 20.01 1.22
CA ILE A 364 -14.07 18.99 0.90
C ILE A 364 -14.56 19.25 -0.52
N PRO A 365 -14.00 18.55 -1.52
CA PRO A 365 -14.43 18.68 -2.89
C PRO A 365 -15.53 17.67 -3.22
N GLU A 366 -16.65 18.16 -3.75
CA GLU A 366 -17.80 17.40 -4.29
C GLU A 366 -18.01 16.00 -3.68
N PRO A 367 -18.36 15.90 -2.38
CA PRO A 367 -18.64 14.61 -1.77
C PRO A 367 -19.89 14.00 -2.42
N ASN A 368 -19.84 12.68 -2.60
CA ASN A 368 -20.91 11.82 -3.12
C ASN A 368 -21.32 10.75 -2.09
N LYS A 369 -20.94 10.92 -0.82
CA LYS A 369 -21.32 10.07 0.33
C LYS A 369 -21.59 10.98 1.53
N PRO A 370 -22.71 10.80 2.26
CA PRO A 370 -23.02 11.65 3.40
C PRO A 370 -22.01 11.47 4.55
N PHE A 371 -21.74 12.57 5.26
CA PHE A 371 -20.96 12.58 6.49
C PHE A 371 -21.75 11.98 7.65
N LYS A 372 -21.05 11.36 8.60
CA LYS A 372 -21.64 10.92 9.87
C LYS A 372 -21.83 12.11 10.82
N ASP A 373 -22.76 12.01 11.76
CA ASP A 373 -23.05 13.08 12.73
C ASP A 373 -21.81 13.55 13.51
N PHE A 374 -20.90 12.62 13.84
CA PHE A 374 -19.67 12.97 14.54
C PHE A 374 -18.66 13.69 13.65
N GLU A 375 -18.64 13.42 12.33
CA GLU A 375 -17.79 14.13 11.37
C GLU A 375 -18.30 15.54 11.18
N VAL A 376 -19.62 15.70 11.01
CA VAL A 376 -20.27 17.02 10.96
C VAL A 376 -19.95 17.83 12.22
N SER A 377 -20.10 17.21 13.40
CA SER A 377 -19.75 17.85 14.68
C SER A 377 -18.27 18.26 14.72
N ALA A 378 -17.37 17.40 14.24
CA ALA A 378 -15.95 17.68 14.17
C ALA A 378 -15.63 18.85 13.22
N ILE A 379 -16.27 18.93 12.04
CA ILE A 379 -16.12 20.05 11.09
C ILE A 379 -16.56 21.35 11.74
N LEU A 380 -17.76 21.39 12.34
CA LEU A 380 -18.29 22.59 12.97
C LEU A 380 -17.37 23.07 14.11
N ASN A 381 -16.92 22.17 14.98
CA ASN A 381 -16.02 22.49 16.07
C ASN A 381 -14.62 22.90 15.59
N PHE A 382 -14.10 22.24 14.56
CA PHE A 382 -12.83 22.59 13.93
C PHE A 382 -12.84 24.04 13.44
N VAL A 383 -13.86 24.43 12.66
CA VAL A 383 -13.99 25.81 12.18
C VAL A 383 -14.21 26.76 13.35
N LYS A 384 -15.13 26.44 14.27
CA LYS A 384 -15.40 27.27 15.47
C LYS A 384 -14.13 27.60 16.26
N ASN A 385 -13.19 26.67 16.31
CA ASN A 385 -11.93 26.78 17.04
C ASN A 385 -10.76 27.34 16.23
N GLY A 386 -10.99 27.87 15.02
CA GLY A 386 -9.97 28.58 14.23
C GLY A 386 -9.39 27.80 13.06
N GLY A 387 -9.92 26.60 12.80
CA GLY A 387 -9.73 25.89 11.55
C GLY A 387 -10.39 26.61 10.37
N SER A 388 -9.91 26.32 9.18
CA SER A 388 -10.39 26.88 7.93
C SER A 388 -11.03 25.78 7.09
N LEU A 389 -12.18 26.07 6.47
CA LEU A 389 -12.91 25.10 5.66
C LEU A 389 -13.11 25.64 4.24
N PHE A 390 -12.74 24.85 3.24
CA PHE A 390 -13.10 25.08 1.86
C PHE A 390 -14.10 24.02 1.40
N ILE A 391 -15.28 24.46 1.02
CA ILE A 391 -16.36 23.63 0.47
C ILE A 391 -16.44 23.89 -1.02
N ILE A 392 -16.36 22.83 -1.81
CA ILE A 392 -16.49 22.90 -3.26
C ILE A 392 -17.62 21.96 -3.63
N ALA A 393 -18.75 22.52 -4.07
CA ALA A 393 -19.92 21.77 -4.48
C ALA A 393 -19.97 21.58 -6.00
N ASP A 394 -21.07 21.04 -6.49
CA ASP A 394 -21.45 20.93 -7.89
C ASP A 394 -22.97 21.19 -8.02
N HIS A 395 -23.58 21.02 -9.19
CA HIS A 395 -25.03 21.10 -9.38
C HIS A 395 -25.82 20.04 -8.60
N GLY A 396 -27.13 20.23 -8.49
CA GLY A 396 -28.04 19.20 -7.98
C GLY A 396 -28.17 18.01 -8.95
N ASN A 397 -28.46 16.82 -8.43
CA ASN A 397 -28.45 15.56 -9.19
C ASN A 397 -27.07 15.13 -9.71
N SER A 398 -25.98 15.70 -9.19
CA SER A 398 -24.60 15.21 -9.40
C SER A 398 -24.28 13.94 -8.58
N ASP A 399 -25.27 13.07 -8.35
CA ASP A 399 -25.09 11.77 -7.68
C ASP A 399 -24.45 10.79 -8.67
N ARG A 400 -23.13 10.70 -8.63
CA ARG A 400 -22.34 9.90 -9.59
C ARG A 400 -22.26 8.42 -9.23
N ASN A 401 -22.62 8.04 -8.00
CA ASN A 401 -22.58 6.64 -7.55
C ASN A 401 -23.98 6.03 -7.32
N GLY A 402 -25.05 6.79 -7.57
CA GLY A 402 -26.43 6.34 -7.52
C GLY A 402 -26.96 6.04 -6.11
N ASN A 403 -26.34 6.60 -5.06
CA ASN A 403 -26.74 6.35 -3.68
C ASN A 403 -27.81 7.32 -3.15
N GLY A 404 -28.27 8.25 -4.00
CA GLY A 404 -29.25 9.28 -3.70
C GLY A 404 -28.68 10.54 -3.05
N TRP A 405 -27.35 10.74 -3.05
CA TRP A 405 -26.68 11.90 -2.46
C TRP A 405 -25.75 12.59 -3.44
N ASP A 406 -26.05 13.87 -3.70
CA ASP A 406 -25.18 14.82 -4.40
C ASP A 406 -24.54 15.81 -3.42
N SER A 407 -23.53 16.55 -3.89
CA SER A 407 -22.76 17.45 -3.03
C SER A 407 -23.59 18.61 -2.44
N PRO A 408 -24.51 19.30 -3.17
CA PRO A 408 -25.40 20.27 -2.55
C PRO A 408 -26.24 19.68 -1.41
N LYS A 409 -26.84 18.50 -1.63
CA LYS A 409 -27.66 17.83 -0.62
C LYS A 409 -26.85 17.44 0.60
N ILE A 410 -25.64 16.91 0.40
CA ILE A 410 -24.72 16.55 1.50
C ILE A 410 -24.32 17.80 2.30
N PHE A 411 -23.85 18.85 1.65
CA PHE A 411 -23.44 20.07 2.35
C PHE A 411 -24.60 20.73 3.09
N ASN A 412 -25.78 20.77 2.48
CA ASN A 412 -26.98 21.36 3.07
C ASN A 412 -27.47 20.67 4.35
N THR A 413 -26.90 19.52 4.73
CA THR A 413 -27.11 18.93 6.06
C THR A 413 -26.48 19.74 7.20
N PHE A 414 -25.45 20.57 6.92
CA PHE A 414 -24.75 21.32 7.97
C PHE A 414 -24.37 22.77 7.63
N VAL A 415 -24.28 23.18 6.36
CA VAL A 415 -23.79 24.53 6.00
C VAL A 415 -24.71 25.67 6.43
N GLU A 416 -25.98 25.41 6.75
CA GLU A 416 -26.87 26.42 7.32
C GLU A 416 -26.33 26.99 8.65
N ASN A 417 -25.53 26.21 9.40
CA ASN A 417 -24.80 26.70 10.59
C ASN A 417 -23.80 27.81 10.26
N PHE A 418 -23.33 27.89 9.01
CA PHE A 418 -22.43 28.93 8.51
C PHE A 418 -23.18 30.09 7.83
N GLY A 419 -24.50 30.00 7.69
CA GLY A 419 -25.35 31.08 7.18
C GLY A 419 -25.64 31.04 5.69
N PHE A 420 -25.42 29.91 5.01
CA PHE A 420 -25.73 29.76 3.59
C PHE A 420 -26.29 28.36 3.28
N LYS A 421 -26.81 28.20 2.06
CA LYS A 421 -27.29 26.92 1.52
C LYS A 421 -27.04 26.86 0.02
N PHE A 422 -26.66 25.71 -0.52
CA PHE A 422 -26.60 25.50 -1.98
C PHE A 422 -28.02 25.34 -2.54
N ALA A 423 -28.30 25.98 -3.68
CA ALA A 423 -29.60 25.92 -4.33
C ALA A 423 -29.81 24.59 -5.10
N GLY A 424 -28.72 23.98 -5.59
CA GLY A 424 -28.74 22.81 -6.46
C GLY A 424 -29.27 23.09 -7.88
N ASP A 425 -29.25 24.35 -8.32
CA ASP A 425 -29.56 24.71 -9.70
C ASP A 425 -28.36 24.47 -10.64
N ASP A 426 -28.60 24.63 -11.94
CA ASP A 426 -27.65 24.35 -13.04
C ASP A 426 -27.11 25.69 -13.60
N LEU A 427 -26.20 26.31 -12.87
CA LEU A 427 -25.59 27.59 -13.23
C LEU A 427 -24.49 27.39 -14.27
N GLU A 428 -24.59 28.07 -15.41
CA GLU A 428 -23.59 28.05 -16.48
C GLU A 428 -23.33 29.47 -17.00
N GLU A 429 -22.11 29.98 -16.78
CA GLU A 429 -21.71 31.33 -17.21
C GLU A 429 -20.18 31.44 -17.22
N ALA A 430 -19.58 31.78 -18.36
CA ALA A 430 -18.13 31.86 -18.51
C ALA A 430 -17.73 33.05 -19.41
N PRO A 431 -17.22 34.17 -18.85
CA PRO A 431 -16.99 34.43 -17.43
C PRO A 431 -18.24 34.88 -16.67
N LEU A 432 -18.27 34.60 -15.37
CA LEU A 432 -19.21 35.17 -14.42
C LEU A 432 -19.12 36.70 -14.38
N ALA A 433 -20.28 37.37 -14.41
CA ALA A 433 -20.38 38.82 -14.58
C ALA A 433 -19.89 39.65 -13.39
N HIS A 434 -19.99 39.14 -12.16
CA HIS A 434 -19.78 39.95 -10.96
C HIS A 434 -18.68 39.38 -10.06
N VAL A 435 -17.58 40.12 -9.92
CA VAL A 435 -16.47 39.81 -8.99
C VAL A 435 -16.35 40.96 -7.98
N TYR A 436 -16.64 40.68 -6.72
CA TYR A 436 -16.63 41.65 -5.63
C TYR A 436 -15.27 41.72 -4.96
N ASN A 437 -14.87 42.92 -4.51
CA ASN A 437 -13.54 43.15 -3.94
C ASN A 437 -13.31 42.39 -2.62
N HIS A 438 -12.35 41.49 -2.62
CA HIS A 438 -11.88 40.73 -1.46
C HIS A 438 -10.43 40.30 -1.70
N GLU A 439 -9.72 39.87 -0.66
CA GLU A 439 -8.35 39.36 -0.84
C GLU A 439 -8.29 38.08 -1.68
N ILE A 440 -9.35 37.26 -1.65
CA ILE A 440 -9.48 36.05 -2.48
C ILE A 440 -9.64 36.43 -3.97
N THR A 441 -10.41 37.47 -4.26
CA THR A 441 -10.71 37.91 -5.64
C THR A 441 -9.70 38.93 -6.17
N LYS A 442 -8.58 39.16 -5.46
CA LYS A 442 -7.55 40.09 -5.89
C LYS A 442 -6.91 39.62 -7.19
N GLY A 443 -7.08 40.42 -8.24
CA GLY A 443 -6.54 40.14 -9.57
C GLY A 443 -7.42 39.21 -10.42
N ILE A 444 -8.56 38.76 -9.89
CA ILE A 444 -9.48 37.85 -10.56
C ILE A 444 -10.45 38.65 -11.44
N LYS A 445 -10.64 38.23 -12.70
CA LYS A 445 -11.51 38.88 -13.68
C LYS A 445 -12.37 37.90 -14.47
N LYS A 446 -11.87 36.69 -14.73
CA LYS A 446 -12.55 35.67 -15.53
C LYS A 446 -12.59 34.38 -14.75
N ILE A 447 -13.76 34.06 -14.19
CA ILE A 447 -14.04 32.78 -13.54
C ILE A 447 -15.20 32.12 -14.27
N GLY A 448 -15.07 30.83 -14.56
CA GLY A 448 -16.06 30.04 -15.26
C GLY A 448 -16.91 29.25 -14.27
N VAL A 449 -18.15 28.98 -14.65
CA VAL A 449 -18.97 27.94 -14.02
C VAL A 449 -19.57 27.07 -15.11
N TRP A 450 -19.45 25.75 -14.96
CA TRP A 450 -19.95 24.75 -15.89
C TRP A 450 -20.87 23.80 -15.15
N ASN A 451 -22.17 24.12 -15.18
CA ASN A 451 -23.18 23.36 -14.48
C ASN A 451 -22.95 23.31 -12.96
N GLY A 452 -22.71 24.46 -12.32
CA GLY A 452 -22.53 24.56 -10.87
C GLY A 452 -23.81 24.94 -10.14
N SER A 453 -23.80 24.92 -8.81
CA SER A 453 -24.91 25.41 -7.98
C SER A 453 -24.71 26.86 -7.53
N SER A 454 -25.76 27.68 -7.61
CA SER A 454 -25.80 28.96 -6.89
C SER A 454 -25.95 28.78 -5.37
N ILE A 455 -25.65 29.83 -4.61
CA ILE A 455 -25.65 29.84 -3.14
C ILE A 455 -26.69 30.84 -2.61
N LYS A 456 -27.61 30.34 -1.79
CA LYS A 456 -28.56 31.15 -1.03
C LYS A 456 -27.93 31.66 0.26
N ILE A 457 -28.01 32.97 0.47
CA ILE A 457 -27.54 33.64 1.69
C ILE A 457 -28.65 33.62 2.75
N LEU A 458 -28.33 33.21 3.97
CA LEU A 458 -29.27 33.12 5.10
C LEU A 458 -29.01 34.15 6.21
N ASN A 459 -27.84 34.78 6.24
CA ASN A 459 -27.54 35.88 7.15
C ASN A 459 -26.48 36.86 6.58
N ASP A 460 -26.35 38.00 7.23
CA ASP A 460 -25.49 39.14 6.85
C ASP A 460 -23.98 38.91 7.05
N LYS A 461 -23.58 37.83 7.74
CA LYS A 461 -22.17 37.49 7.92
C LYS A 461 -21.54 36.91 6.66
N VAL A 462 -22.36 36.34 5.78
CA VAL A 462 -21.91 35.77 4.52
C VAL A 462 -21.71 36.89 3.50
N LYS A 463 -20.49 36.96 2.95
CA LYS A 463 -20.14 37.91 1.89
C LYS A 463 -20.05 37.18 0.57
N VAL A 464 -20.76 37.69 -0.42
CA VAL A 464 -20.66 37.23 -1.82
C VAL A 464 -19.36 37.75 -2.41
N LEU A 465 -18.61 36.85 -3.05
CA LEU A 465 -17.35 37.15 -3.72
C LEU A 465 -17.50 37.14 -5.23
N ILE A 466 -18.28 36.19 -5.76
CA ILE A 466 -18.54 36.05 -7.18
C ILE A 466 -20.03 35.73 -7.36
N ALA A 467 -20.67 36.35 -8.35
CA ALA A 467 -22.06 36.10 -8.74
C ALA A 467 -22.21 36.13 -10.27
N ASN A 468 -23.28 35.51 -10.76
CA ASN A 468 -23.62 35.50 -12.17
C ASN A 468 -24.29 36.83 -12.60
N SER A 469 -24.65 36.93 -13.87
CA SER A 469 -25.35 38.09 -14.47
C SER A 469 -26.75 38.37 -13.91
N GLU A 470 -27.34 37.43 -13.18
CA GLU A 470 -28.62 37.56 -12.47
C GLU A 470 -28.45 37.83 -10.96
N ASP A 471 -27.25 38.21 -10.52
CA ASP A 471 -26.90 38.43 -9.12
C ASP A 471 -27.02 37.18 -8.21
N LYS A 472 -27.10 35.97 -8.78
CA LYS A 472 -27.06 34.72 -8.01
C LYS A 472 -25.64 34.48 -7.49
N PRO A 473 -25.44 34.38 -6.15
CA PRO A 473 -24.12 34.11 -5.59
C PRO A 473 -23.59 32.76 -6.04
N TYR A 474 -22.30 32.71 -6.39
CA TYR A 474 -21.60 31.51 -6.82
C TYR A 474 -20.45 31.15 -5.86
N MET A 475 -19.73 32.17 -5.38
CA MET A 475 -18.67 32.00 -4.39
C MET A 475 -18.90 32.94 -3.22
N ILE A 476 -18.74 32.43 -2.00
CA ILE A 476 -18.96 33.18 -0.77
C ILE A 476 -17.80 32.99 0.22
N VAL A 477 -17.70 33.91 1.17
CA VAL A 477 -16.88 33.76 2.37
C VAL A 477 -17.68 34.13 3.61
N THR A 478 -17.47 33.39 4.69
CA THR A 478 -18.06 33.66 6.01
C THR A 478 -17.09 33.25 7.12
N THR A 479 -17.46 33.53 8.37
CA THR A 479 -16.72 33.14 9.56
C THR A 479 -17.63 32.39 10.52
N TYR A 480 -17.09 31.39 11.20
CA TYR A 480 -17.80 30.66 12.25
C TYR A 480 -16.88 30.47 13.45
N GLY A 481 -17.27 31.03 14.59
CA GLY A 481 -16.37 31.16 15.74
C GLY A 481 -15.10 31.94 15.37
N LYS A 482 -13.94 31.30 15.51
CA LYS A 482 -12.62 31.87 15.19
C LYS A 482 -12.14 31.50 13.78
N GLY A 483 -12.85 30.64 13.07
CA GLY A 483 -12.44 30.10 11.78
C GLY A 483 -13.10 30.77 10.59
N LYS A 484 -12.68 30.33 9.40
CA LYS A 484 -13.11 30.83 8.10
C LYS A 484 -13.77 29.72 7.31
N VAL A 485 -14.79 30.07 6.54
CA VAL A 485 -15.41 29.17 5.57
C VAL A 485 -15.45 29.89 4.23
N VAL A 486 -14.95 29.22 3.19
CA VAL A 486 -15.14 29.60 1.80
C VAL A 486 -15.96 28.50 1.14
N ALA A 487 -16.94 28.88 0.32
CA ALA A 487 -17.73 27.93 -0.45
C ALA A 487 -17.83 28.40 -1.91
N ILE A 488 -17.77 27.45 -2.84
CA ILE A 488 -17.95 27.65 -4.27
C ILE A 488 -18.91 26.58 -4.80
N GLY A 489 -19.70 26.96 -5.80
CA GLY A 489 -20.79 26.14 -6.35
C GLY A 489 -20.40 25.05 -7.34
N ASP A 490 -19.13 24.94 -7.72
CA ASP A 490 -18.70 24.10 -8.84
C ASP A 490 -17.29 23.58 -8.60
N SER A 491 -17.08 22.31 -8.96
CA SER A 491 -15.85 21.55 -8.82
C SER A 491 -14.93 21.68 -10.03
N SER A 492 -15.48 21.98 -11.21
CA SER A 492 -14.74 22.07 -12.47
C SER A 492 -13.71 23.20 -12.58
N PRO A 493 -13.80 24.38 -11.91
CA PRO A 493 -12.77 25.42 -12.01
C PRO A 493 -11.38 24.96 -11.55
N PHE A 494 -11.31 23.94 -10.70
CA PHE A 494 -10.03 23.43 -10.17
C PHE A 494 -9.65 22.07 -10.74
N ASP A 495 -10.42 21.54 -11.69
CA ASP A 495 -10.05 20.38 -12.48
C ASP A 495 -8.85 20.69 -13.39
N ASP A 496 -7.86 19.81 -13.42
CA ASP A 496 -6.69 19.89 -14.29
C ASP A 496 -6.75 18.89 -15.46
N GLY A 497 -7.84 18.14 -15.58
CA GLY A 497 -8.07 17.16 -16.65
C GLY A 497 -7.25 15.87 -16.48
N THR A 498 -6.73 15.58 -15.28
CA THR A 498 -6.00 14.34 -14.97
C THR A 498 -6.84 13.26 -14.28
N GLY A 499 -8.16 13.49 -14.15
CA GLY A 499 -9.13 12.48 -13.71
C GLY A 499 -9.27 11.28 -14.66
N ASP A 500 -10.27 10.43 -14.43
CA ASP A 500 -10.52 9.26 -15.28
C ASP A 500 -10.76 9.66 -16.74
N THR A 501 -9.95 9.10 -17.65
CA THR A 501 -10.04 9.33 -19.10
C THR A 501 -11.36 8.84 -19.73
N GLY A 502 -12.13 8.02 -19.00
CA GLY A 502 -13.48 7.59 -19.41
C GLY A 502 -14.55 8.68 -19.26
N ASP A 503 -14.29 9.71 -18.47
CA ASP A 503 -15.24 10.78 -18.17
C ASP A 503 -15.04 12.03 -19.04
N LEU A 504 -16.05 12.89 -19.10
CA LEU A 504 -15.96 14.18 -19.77
C LEU A 504 -15.26 15.18 -18.86
N LEU A 505 -13.94 15.24 -18.94
CA LEU A 505 -13.11 16.11 -18.10
C LEU A 505 -13.15 17.57 -18.59
N HIS A 506 -13.13 18.51 -17.64
CA HIS A 506 -13.21 19.95 -17.91
C HIS A 506 -12.02 20.64 -17.25
N ASN A 507 -10.88 20.76 -17.94
CA ASN A 507 -9.69 21.44 -17.37
C ASN A 507 -9.93 22.95 -17.14
N GLY A 508 -10.57 23.29 -16.02
CA GLY A 508 -10.81 24.65 -15.54
C GLY A 508 -9.55 25.30 -15.02
N TRP A 509 -8.57 24.52 -14.55
CA TRP A 509 -7.30 25.04 -14.04
C TRP A 509 -6.56 25.93 -15.06
N GLN A 510 -6.65 25.59 -16.35
CA GLN A 510 -6.07 26.38 -17.45
C GLN A 510 -7.00 27.48 -17.98
N TRP A 511 -8.22 27.60 -17.46
CA TRP A 511 -9.22 28.54 -17.92
C TRP A 511 -9.23 29.83 -17.08
N GLY A 512 -9.15 30.97 -17.78
CA GLY A 512 -9.29 32.29 -17.15
C GLY A 512 -8.32 32.51 -15.98
N ASP A 513 -8.88 32.79 -14.80
CA ASP A 513 -8.15 33.05 -13.56
C ASP A 513 -8.40 31.96 -12.49
N ASP A 514 -8.93 30.79 -12.86
CA ASP A 514 -9.44 29.79 -11.90
C ASP A 514 -8.31 29.22 -11.00
N ALA A 515 -7.15 28.87 -11.57
CA ALA A 515 -5.96 28.48 -10.81
C ALA A 515 -5.51 29.57 -9.82
N GLN A 516 -5.54 30.83 -10.25
CA GLN A 516 -5.15 31.96 -9.40
C GLN A 516 -6.16 32.18 -8.26
N LEU A 517 -7.45 31.92 -8.51
CA LEU A 517 -8.50 31.92 -7.48
C LEU A 517 -8.22 30.83 -6.44
N ALA A 518 -7.93 29.60 -6.86
CA ALA A 518 -7.59 28.49 -5.97
C ALA A 518 -6.40 28.83 -5.05
N ILE A 519 -5.33 29.39 -5.63
CA ILE A 519 -4.14 29.86 -4.89
C ILE A 519 -4.51 30.96 -3.88
N ASN A 520 -5.37 31.91 -4.26
CA ASN A 520 -5.79 32.99 -3.38
C ASN A 520 -6.65 32.47 -2.21
N VAL A 521 -7.53 31.49 -2.47
CA VAL A 521 -8.33 30.81 -1.43
C VAL A 521 -7.41 30.16 -0.40
N ILE A 522 -6.44 29.35 -0.84
CA ILE A 522 -5.50 28.71 0.08
C ILE A 522 -4.73 29.75 0.90
N LYS A 523 -4.16 30.77 0.26
CA LYS A 523 -3.47 31.86 0.97
C LYS A 523 -4.36 32.55 2.00
N TYR A 524 -5.65 32.71 1.74
CA TYR A 524 -6.60 33.27 2.69
C TYR A 524 -6.89 32.34 3.86
N LEU A 525 -7.11 31.05 3.59
CA LEU A 525 -7.48 30.04 4.58
C LEU A 525 -6.31 29.67 5.50
N MET A 526 -5.06 29.79 5.04
CA MET A 526 -3.88 29.53 5.87
C MET A 526 -3.56 30.66 6.87
N LYS A 527 -4.11 31.86 6.69
CA LYS A 527 -4.02 32.97 7.68
C LYS A 527 -4.92 32.68 8.88
#